data_AF-A0A3D1BBM6-F1
#
_entry.id   AF-A0A3D1BBM6-F1
#
_cell.length_a   1.000
_cell.length_b   1.000
_cell.length_c   1.000
_cell.angle_alpha   90.00
_cell.angle_beta   90.00
_cell.angle_gamma   90.00
#
_symmetry.space_group_name_H-M   'P 1'
#
loop_
_entity.id
_entity.type
_entity.pdbx_description
1 polymer ?
#
loop_
_entity_poly.entity_id
_entity_poly.type
_entity_poly.pdbx_seq_one_letter_code
_entity_poly.pdbx_strand_id
1 'polypeptide(L)' 'DHPWFVACQFHPEFTSTPRDGHPLFSGFVKAALDYKAGKA' A
#
# COMPACT_ATOMS: atom_id res chain seq x y z
N ASP A 1 8.74 -9.08 13.58
CA ASP A 1 8.68 -7.87 12.74
C ASP A 1 8.01 -8.16 11.42
N HIS A 2 7.18 -7.23 10.93
CA HIS A 2 6.52 -7.35 9.63
C HIS A 2 7.03 -6.23 8.70
N PRO A 3 7.51 -6.54 7.49
CA PRO A 3 8.16 -5.56 6.60
C PRO A 3 7.21 -4.46 6.13
N TRP A 4 5.90 -4.75 6.07
CA TRP A 4 4.89 -3.76 5.72
C TRP A 4 3.53 -4.07 6.35
N PHE A 5 3.22 -3.46 7.50
CA PHE A 5 1.94 -3.68 8.20
C PHE A 5 1.33 -2.33 8.59
N VAL A 6 0.18 -2.00 8.02
CA VAL A 6 -0.53 -0.74 8.25
C VAL A 6 -2.02 -1.02 8.39
N ALA A 7 -2.67 -0.37 9.34
CA ALA A 7 -4.12 -0.39 9.53
C ALA A 7 -4.61 1.04 9.81
N CYS A 8 -5.80 1.39 9.32
CA CYS A 8 -6.42 2.69 9.57
C CYS A 8 -7.91 2.52 9.86
N GLN A 9 -8.46 3.43 10.66
CA GLN A 9 -9.90 3.49 10.97
C GLN A 9 -10.70 4.33 9.96
N PHE A 10 -10.05 5.23 9.23
CA PHE A 10 -10.67 6.03 8.18
C PHE A 10 -10.69 5.26 6.84
N HIS A 11 -11.42 5.81 5.86
CA HIS A 11 -11.63 5.21 4.54
C HIS A 11 -10.72 5.84 3.46
N PRO A 12 -9.46 5.37 3.30
CA PRO A 12 -8.53 5.88 2.28
C PRO A 12 -8.99 5.59 0.85
N GLU A 13 -9.95 4.67 0.66
CA GLU A 13 -10.56 4.37 -0.63
C GLU A 13 -11.30 5.58 -1.22
N PHE A 14 -11.87 6.46 -0.40
CA PHE A 14 -12.63 7.61 -0.89
C PHE A 14 -11.75 8.76 -1.38
N THR A 15 -10.46 8.76 -1.05
CA THR A 15 -9.49 9.76 -1.48
C THR A 15 -8.57 9.25 -2.60
N SER A 16 -8.73 8.00 -3.03
CA SER A 16 -7.98 7.44 -4.17
C SER A 16 -8.63 7.82 -5.50
N THR A 17 -7.83 8.27 -6.47
CA THR A 17 -8.33 8.59 -7.82
C THR A 17 -7.49 7.90 -8.91
N PRO A 18 -8.02 7.69 -10.13
CA PRO A 18 -7.24 7.07 -11.22
C PRO A 18 -6.02 7.87 -11.68
N ARG A 19 -6.00 9.20 -11.47
CA ARG A 19 -4.89 10.07 -11.91
C ARG A 19 -3.77 10.13 -10.88
N ASP A 20 -4.13 10.22 -9.60
CA ASP A 20 -3.18 10.49 -8.52
C ASP A 20 -2.94 9.28 -7.59
N GLY A 21 -3.87 8.32 -7.58
CA GLY A 21 -3.85 7.16 -6.69
C GLY A 21 -4.06 7.52 -5.22
N HIS A 22 -3.61 6.64 -4.32
CA HIS A 22 -3.50 6.91 -2.90
C HIS A 22 -2.18 6.33 -2.36
N PRO A 23 -1.41 7.06 -1.55
CA PRO A 23 -0.11 6.61 -1.06
C PRO A 23 -0.16 5.25 -0.33
N LEU A 24 -1.21 4.99 0.44
CA LEU A 24 -1.37 3.70 1.13
C LEU A 24 -1.53 2.54 0.14
N PHE A 25 -2.33 2.69 -0.92
CA PHE A 25 -2.53 1.62 -1.90
C PHE A 25 -1.30 1.42 -2.78
N SER A 26 -0.67 2.51 -3.24
CA SER A 26 0.58 2.43 -4.01
C SER A 26 1.71 1.80 -3.18
N GLY A 27 1.82 2.16 -1.91
CA GLY A 27 2.77 1.56 -0.97
C GLY A 27 2.51 0.07 -0.73
N PHE A 28 1.25 -0.32 -0.53
CA PHE A 28 0.86 -1.72 -0.35
C PHE A 28 1.22 -2.58 -1.58
N VAL A 29 0.86 -2.10 -2.78
CA VAL A 29 1.18 -2.81 -4.03
C VAL A 29 2.69 -2.94 -4.23
N LYS A 30 3.45 -1.88 -3.94
CA LYS A 30 4.91 -1.92 -3.98
C LYS A 30 5.48 -2.97 -3.02
N ALA A 31 5.04 -2.96 -1.76
CA ALA A 31 5.48 -3.93 -0.77
C ALA A 31 5.14 -5.37 -1.18
N ALA A 32 3.99 -5.60 -1.80
CA ALA A 32 3.62 -6.91 -2.34
C ALA A 32 4.54 -7.35 -3.49
N LEU A 33 4.94 -6.43 -4.38
CA LEU A 33 5.91 -6.71 -5.44
C LEU A 33 7.31 -7.00 -4.89
N ASP A 34 7.76 -6.24 -3.89
CA ASP A 34 9.06 -6.45 -3.24
C ASP A 34 9.10 -7.79 -2.49
N TYR A 35 8.01 -8.15 -1.79
CA TYR A 35 7.86 -9.46 -1.15
C TYR A 35 7.90 -10.60 -2.18
N LYS A 36 7.16 -10.47 -3.29
CA LYS A 36 7.19 -11.44 -4.40
C LYS A 36 8.60 -11.59 -5.00
N ALA A 37 9.37 -10.50 -5.04
CA ALA A 37 10.74 -10.50 -5.56
C ALA A 37 11.79 -10.96 -4.53
N GLY A 38 11.41 -11.30 -3.29
CA GLY A 38 12.34 -11.68 -2.22
C GLY A 38 13.22 -10.52 -1.73
N LYS A 39 12.73 -9.28 -1.85
CA LYS A 39 13.44 -8.04 -1.43
C LYS A 39 12.93 -7.47 -0.11
N ALA A 40 11.99 -8.17 0.53
CA ALA A 40 11.33 -7.75 1.76
C ALA A 40 12.05 -8.23 3.01
#